data_AF-A0A7S2JLI3-F1
#
_entry.id   AF-A0A7S2JLI3-F1
#
_cell.length_a   1.000
_cell.length_b   1.000
_cell.length_c   1.000
_cell.angle_alpha   90.00
_cell.angle_beta   90.00
_cell.angle_gamma   90.00
#
_symmetry.space_group_name_H-M   'P 1'
#
loop_
_entity.id
_entity.type
_entity.pdbx_description
1 polymer ?
#
loop_
_entity_poly.entity_id
_entity_poly.type
_entity_poly.pdbx_seq_one_letter_code
_entity_poly.pdbx_strand_id
1 'polypeptide(L)'
;DACSQMPKPCYLALNVWITTASLFMFLEHYFRTDDMSQLGKFRKDTNSTHDISYISEAENMSSVPSAMYWTCIFLIGEWANVDFTYWGSRLSIIYVLFGITMFCMPVGILVEAIQSGMLLAAESKKMTEELLMPRSDSSKPEGPQGSQGPQDAEAVIALSTDTHFPAQRLACREMPLAR
;
A
#
# COMPACT_ATOMS: atom_id res chain seq x y z
N ASP A 1 5.75 18.16 20.52
CA ASP A 1 5.72 16.72 20.87
C ASP A 1 4.91 15.89 19.87
N ALA A 2 5.49 15.57 18.70
CA ALA A 2 4.86 14.69 17.72
C ALA A 2 4.71 13.24 18.23
N CYS A 3 5.65 12.81 19.10
CA CYS A 3 5.64 11.49 19.72
C CYS A 3 4.36 11.17 20.52
N SER A 4 3.69 12.16 21.12
CA SER A 4 2.49 11.89 21.93
C SER A 4 1.22 11.68 21.09
N GLN A 5 1.24 12.07 19.81
CA GLN A 5 0.08 11.96 18.91
C GLN A 5 0.09 10.70 18.04
N MET A 6 1.25 10.06 17.90
CA MET A 6 1.43 8.81 17.15
C MET A 6 0.63 7.58 17.63
N PRO A 7 0.26 7.42 18.92
CA PRO A 7 -0.47 6.22 19.35
C PRO A 7 -1.86 6.11 18.71
N LYS A 8 -2.55 7.25 18.50
CA LYS A 8 -3.94 7.30 18.02
C LYS A 8 -4.12 6.60 16.64
N PRO A 9 -3.34 6.91 15.60
CA PRO A 9 -3.46 6.23 14.31
C PRO A 9 -3.07 4.76 14.39
N CYS A 10 -2.10 4.40 15.23
CA CYS A 10 -1.70 3.00 15.42
C CYS A 10 -2.83 2.15 16.01
N TYR A 11 -3.53 2.68 17.03
CA TYR A 11 -4.72 2.02 17.59
C TYR A 11 -5.85 1.88 16.56
N LEU A 12 -6.08 2.90 15.73
CA LEU A 12 -7.09 2.82 14.66
C LEU A 12 -6.74 1.74 13.63
N ALA A 13 -5.49 1.70 13.16
CA ALA A 13 -5.02 0.70 12.22
C ALA A 13 -5.14 -0.73 12.79
N LEU A 14 -4.76 -0.91 14.06
CA LEU A 14 -4.85 -2.21 14.73
C LEU A 14 -6.30 -2.65 14.95
N ASN A 15 -7.22 -1.73 15.30
CA ASN A 15 -8.64 -2.04 15.40
C ASN A 15 -9.22 -2.43 14.04
N VAL A 16 -8.93 -1.66 12.99
CA VAL A 16 -9.38 -1.97 11.64
C VAL A 16 -8.88 -3.35 11.22
N TRP A 17 -7.59 -3.64 11.42
CA TRP A 17 -7.01 -4.94 11.08
C TRP A 17 -7.65 -6.11 11.84
N ILE A 18 -7.89 -5.97 13.15
CA ILE A 18 -8.57 -7.02 13.93
C ILE A 18 -10.01 -7.22 13.47
N THR A 19 -10.74 -6.12 13.21
CA THR A 19 -12.13 -6.20 12.77
C THR A 19 -12.24 -6.82 11.38
N THR A 20 -11.32 -6.50 10.45
CA THR A 20 -11.32 -7.09 9.11
C THR A 20 -10.94 -8.56 9.14
N ALA A 21 -9.96 -8.97 9.94
CA ALA A 21 -9.61 -10.38 10.13
C ALA A 21 -10.77 -11.20 10.74
N SER A 22 -11.44 -10.62 11.74
CA SER A 22 -12.62 -11.25 12.38
C SER A 22 -13.79 -11.36 11.41
N LEU A 23 -14.02 -10.32 10.61
CA LEU A 23 -15.06 -10.30 9.57
C LEU A 23 -14.77 -11.34 8.49
N PHE A 24 -13.51 -11.47 8.07
CA PHE A 24 -13.10 -12.47 7.07
C PHE A 24 -13.34 -13.90 7.57
N MET A 25 -12.92 -14.19 8.80
CA MET A 25 -13.18 -15.47 9.47
C MET A 25 -14.69 -15.75 9.59
N PHE A 26 -15.48 -14.74 9.97
CA PHE A 26 -16.93 -14.86 10.09
C PHE A 26 -17.60 -15.17 8.74
N LEU A 27 -17.20 -14.47 7.67
CA LEU A 27 -17.81 -14.62 6.35
C LEU A 27 -17.44 -15.96 5.70
N GLU A 28 -16.18 -16.41 5.83
CA GLU A 28 -15.79 -17.77 5.41
C GLU A 28 -16.61 -18.84 6.14
N HIS A 29 -16.83 -18.70 7.45
CA HIS A 29 -17.68 -19.63 8.18
C HIS A 29 -19.16 -19.54 7.77
N TYR A 30 -19.68 -18.33 7.53
CA TYR A 30 -21.08 -18.11 7.14
C TYR A 30 -21.37 -18.73 5.77
N PHE A 31 -20.57 -18.39 4.75
CA PHE A 31 -20.80 -18.83 3.36
C PHE A 31 -20.47 -20.29 3.10
N ARG A 32 -19.63 -20.93 3.94
CA ARG A 32 -19.41 -22.39 3.89
C ARG A 32 -20.72 -23.18 4.02
N THR A 33 -21.74 -22.62 4.67
CA THR A 33 -23.05 -23.26 4.84
C THR A 33 -23.91 -23.17 3.57
N ASP A 34 -23.79 -22.08 2.82
CA ASP A 34 -24.63 -21.80 1.65
C ASP A 34 -24.11 -22.48 0.38
N ASP A 35 -22.79 -22.53 0.16
CA ASP A 35 -22.20 -23.12 -1.05
C ASP A 35 -22.39 -24.64 -1.15
N MET A 36 -22.47 -25.36 -0.02
CA MET A 36 -22.84 -26.79 -0.02
C MET A 36 -24.26 -27.02 -0.57
N SER A 37 -25.17 -26.05 -0.40
CA SER A 37 -26.56 -26.19 -0.83
C SER A 37 -26.75 -26.07 -2.36
N GLN A 38 -25.87 -25.32 -3.02
CA GLN A 38 -25.90 -25.08 -4.47
C GLN A 38 -25.05 -26.12 -5.23
N LEU A 39 -23.81 -26.38 -4.78
CA LEU A 39 -22.91 -27.31 -5.47
C LEU A 39 -23.34 -28.78 -5.31
N GLY A 40 -23.98 -29.12 -4.19
CA GLY A 40 -24.53 -30.46 -3.92
C GLY A 40 -25.68 -30.86 -4.84
N LYS A 41 -26.28 -29.91 -5.58
CA LYS A 41 -27.31 -30.19 -6.59
C LYS A 41 -26.75 -30.36 -8.01
N PHE A 42 -25.58 -29.82 -8.31
CA PHE A 42 -25.00 -29.90 -9.66
C PHE A 42 -24.07 -31.11 -9.85
N ARG A 43 -23.55 -31.67 -8.75
CA ARG A 43 -22.56 -32.76 -8.77
C ARG A 43 -23.12 -34.05 -8.17
N LYS A 44 -24.18 -34.61 -8.77
CA LYS A 44 -24.65 -35.97 -8.42
C LYS A 44 -24.39 -37.01 -9.51
N ASP A 45 -23.89 -36.60 -10.69
CA ASP A 45 -23.93 -37.45 -11.88
C ASP A 45 -22.57 -37.65 -12.57
N THR A 46 -21.47 -37.89 -11.85
CA THR A 46 -20.26 -38.43 -12.50
C THR A 46 -19.52 -39.42 -11.59
N ASN A 47 -19.54 -40.69 -11.99
CA ASN A 47 -18.78 -41.84 -11.45
C ASN A 47 -17.25 -41.72 -11.63
N SER A 48 -16.68 -40.52 -11.51
CA SER A 48 -15.24 -40.28 -11.68
C SER A 48 -14.63 -39.87 -10.36
N THR A 49 -13.97 -40.85 -9.73
CA THR A 49 -13.13 -40.78 -8.52
C THR A 49 -11.88 -39.95 -8.78
N HIS A 50 -12.07 -38.68 -9.13
CA HIS A 50 -11.03 -37.67 -9.11
C HIS A 50 -11.60 -36.50 -8.31
N ASP A 51 -11.53 -36.64 -6.98
CA ASP A 51 -11.87 -35.60 -6.04
C ASP A 51 -10.97 -34.40 -6.33
N ILE A 52 -11.49 -33.45 -7.11
CA ILE A 52 -10.95 -32.09 -7.16
C ILE A 52 -11.27 -31.53 -5.77
N SER A 53 -10.37 -31.85 -4.83
CA SER A 53 -10.35 -31.34 -3.48
C SER A 53 -10.04 -29.86 -3.60
N TYR A 54 -11.08 -29.03 -3.63
CA TYR A 54 -10.92 -27.62 -3.33
C TYR A 54 -10.35 -27.55 -1.92
N ILE A 55 -9.05 -27.25 -1.81
CA ILE A 55 -8.38 -27.06 -0.54
C ILE A 55 -8.93 -25.74 -0.01
N SER A 56 -9.99 -25.83 0.80
CA SER A 56 -10.56 -24.66 1.45
C SER A 56 -9.58 -24.22 2.52
N GLU A 57 -9.01 -23.03 2.34
CA GLU A 57 -8.14 -22.39 3.33
C GLU A 57 -8.85 -22.07 4.66
N ALA A 58 -10.17 -22.33 4.76
CA ALA A 58 -10.93 -22.21 5.99
C ALA A 58 -10.35 -23.05 7.14
N GLU A 59 -9.72 -24.20 6.85
CA GLU A 59 -9.06 -25.01 7.88
C GLU A 59 -7.83 -24.30 8.46
N ASN A 60 -7.14 -23.52 7.63
CA ASN A 60 -5.99 -22.70 8.03
C ASN A 60 -6.41 -21.41 8.76
N MET A 61 -7.69 -21.03 8.73
CA MET A 61 -8.25 -19.83 9.40
C MET A 61 -9.15 -20.18 10.61
N SER A 62 -8.86 -21.27 11.31
CA SER A 62 -9.66 -21.73 12.47
C SER A 62 -9.56 -20.84 13.73
N SER A 63 -8.63 -19.89 13.77
CA SER A 63 -8.45 -18.97 14.89
C SER A 63 -8.20 -17.54 14.44
N VAL A 64 -8.59 -16.56 15.25
CA VAL A 64 -8.42 -15.12 14.95
C VAL A 64 -6.96 -14.75 14.66
N PRO A 65 -5.95 -15.22 15.43
CA PRO A 65 -4.56 -14.91 15.11
C PRO A 65 -4.09 -15.52 13.78
N SER A 66 -4.59 -16.70 13.42
CA SER A 66 -4.28 -17.31 12.11
C SER A 66 -4.92 -16.50 10.97
N ALA A 67 -6.18 -16.08 11.13
CA ALA A 67 -6.84 -15.20 10.17
C ALA A 67 -6.13 -13.83 10.04
N MET A 68 -5.61 -13.29 11.15
CA MET A 68 -4.78 -12.08 11.15
C MET A 68 -3.48 -12.27 10.36
N TYR A 69 -2.82 -13.42 10.49
CA TYR A 69 -1.62 -13.76 9.72
C TYR A 69 -1.92 -13.82 8.22
N TRP A 70 -2.96 -14.54 7.81
CA TRP A 70 -3.36 -14.64 6.40
C TRP A 70 -3.80 -13.29 5.81
N THR A 71 -4.53 -12.48 6.58
CA THR A 71 -4.94 -11.14 6.12
C THR A 71 -3.77 -10.17 5.96
N CYS A 72 -2.66 -10.35 6.69
CA CYS A 72 -1.42 -9.62 6.43
C CYS A 72 -0.80 -9.96 5.08
N ILE A 73 -0.82 -11.24 4.68
CA ILE A 73 -0.29 -11.68 3.38
C ILE A 73 -1.08 -11.01 2.25
N PHE A 74 -2.41 -10.93 2.38
CA PHE A 74 -3.27 -10.23 1.41
C PHE A 74 -2.99 -8.72 1.35
N LEU A 75 -2.69 -8.08 2.48
CA LEU A 75 -2.30 -6.66 2.52
C LEU A 75 -0.96 -6.38 1.84
N ILE A 76 -0.02 -7.33 1.92
CA ILE A 76 1.29 -7.24 1.26
C ILE A 76 1.17 -7.40 -0.26
N GLY A 77 0.07 -7.98 -0.75
CA GLY A 77 -0.16 -8.25 -2.17
C GLY A 77 0.47 -9.55 -2.67
N GLU A 78 0.90 -10.41 -1.74
CA GLU A 78 1.32 -11.78 -2.07
C GLU A 78 0.05 -12.62 -2.28
N TRP A 79 -0.37 -12.78 -3.54
CA TRP A 79 -1.50 -13.63 -3.90
C TRP A 79 -1.06 -15.08 -3.92
N ALA A 80 -1.00 -15.69 -2.74
CA ALA A 80 -0.70 -17.11 -2.59
C ALA A 80 -1.87 -17.97 -3.07
N ASN A 81 -2.12 -18.04 -4.38
CA ASN A 81 -3.03 -19.00 -5.04
C ASN A 81 -4.26 -19.40 -4.19
N VAL A 82 -5.04 -18.42 -3.71
CA VAL A 82 -6.18 -18.68 -2.83
C VAL A 82 -7.44 -18.78 -3.68
N ASP A 83 -7.94 -20.00 -3.86
CA ASP A 83 -9.27 -20.27 -4.40
C ASP A 83 -10.32 -19.88 -3.35
N PHE A 84 -10.61 -18.59 -3.24
CA PHE A 84 -11.72 -18.12 -2.41
C PHE A 84 -13.06 -18.52 -3.03
N THR A 85 -14.08 -18.67 -2.17
CA THR A 85 -15.48 -18.69 -2.60
C THR A 85 -15.81 -17.42 -3.39
N TYR A 86 -16.87 -17.46 -4.21
CA TYR A 86 -17.28 -16.32 -5.06
C TYR A 86 -17.47 -15.02 -4.25
N TRP A 87 -17.98 -15.15 -3.02
CA TRP A 87 -18.15 -14.04 -2.09
C TRP A 87 -16.85 -13.63 -1.40
N GLY A 88 -16.01 -14.59 -0.99
CA GLY A 88 -14.70 -14.32 -0.39
C GLY A 88 -13.78 -13.53 -1.33
N SER A 89 -13.80 -13.84 -2.64
CA SER A 89 -13.02 -13.12 -3.65
C SER A 89 -13.38 -11.62 -3.73
N ARG A 90 -14.68 -11.29 -3.74
CA ARG A 90 -15.13 -9.89 -3.80
C ARG A 90 -14.77 -9.09 -2.55
N LEU A 91 -14.89 -9.72 -1.38
CA LEU A 91 -14.51 -9.10 -0.11
C LEU A 91 -13.01 -8.89 -0.02
N SER A 92 -12.21 -9.83 -0.51
CA SER A 92 -10.75 -9.70 -0.60
C SER A 92 -10.35 -8.48 -1.45
N ILE A 93 -11.00 -8.28 -2.60
CA ILE A 93 -10.76 -7.10 -3.46
C ILE A 93 -11.07 -5.79 -2.71
N ILE A 94 -12.23 -5.69 -2.06
CA ILE A 94 -12.62 -4.49 -1.29
C ILE A 94 -11.65 -4.25 -0.13
N TYR A 95 -11.24 -5.31 0.55
CA TYR A 95 -10.31 -5.26 1.66
C TYR A 95 -8.94 -4.73 1.24
N VAL A 96 -8.39 -5.22 0.14
CA VAL A 96 -7.08 -4.76 -0.39
C VAL A 96 -7.15 -3.28 -0.76
N LEU A 97 -8.23 -2.82 -1.41
CA LEU A 97 -8.40 -1.41 -1.76
C LEU A 97 -8.45 -0.51 -0.50
N PHE A 98 -9.19 -0.92 0.52
CA PHE A 98 -9.31 -0.16 1.75
C PHE A 98 -8.01 -0.19 2.56
N GLY A 99 -7.36 -1.36 2.63
CA GLY A 99 -6.10 -1.58 3.32
C GLY A 99 -4.97 -0.72 2.75
N ILE A 100 -4.78 -0.74 1.43
CA ILE A 100 -3.79 0.11 0.75
C ILE A 100 -4.06 1.58 1.05
N THR A 101 -5.32 2.03 0.94
CA THR A 101 -5.70 3.42 1.23
C THR A 101 -5.37 3.82 2.67
N MET A 102 -5.64 2.94 3.65
CA MET A 102 -5.31 3.17 5.06
C MET A 102 -3.80 3.24 5.33
N PHE A 103 -2.99 2.44 4.63
CA PHE A 103 -1.52 2.46 4.78
C PHE A 103 -0.87 3.63 4.03
N CYS A 104 -1.41 4.04 2.89
CA CYS A 104 -0.87 5.16 2.11
C CYS A 104 -0.98 6.49 2.85
N MET A 105 -2.04 6.71 3.64
CA MET A 105 -2.25 7.96 4.37
C MET A 105 -1.12 8.30 5.39
N PRO A 106 -0.77 7.42 6.35
CA PRO A 106 0.32 7.70 7.28
C PRO A 106 1.70 7.73 6.59
N VAL A 107 1.91 6.91 5.55
CA VAL A 107 3.16 6.94 4.77
C VAL A 107 3.32 8.28 4.05
N GLY A 108 2.25 8.83 3.47
CA GLY A 108 2.27 10.16 2.86
C GLY A 108 2.68 11.26 3.84
N ILE A 109 2.06 11.28 5.03
CA ILE A 109 2.40 12.25 6.09
C ILE A 109 3.87 12.11 6.52
N LEU A 110 4.38 10.88 6.62
CA LEU A 110 5.77 10.63 6.97
C LEU A 110 6.74 11.17 5.91
N VAL A 111 6.43 10.97 4.62
CA VAL A 111 7.24 11.48 3.51
C VAL A 111 7.26 13.01 3.50
N GLU A 112 6.12 13.67 3.71
CA GLU A 112 6.02 15.13 3.82
C GLU A 112 6.89 15.68 4.97
N ALA A 113 6.89 14.99 6.13
CA ALA A 113 7.72 15.38 7.28
C ALA A 113 9.22 15.25 6.98
N ILE A 114 9.64 14.18 6.28
CA ILE A 114 11.05 13.98 5.90
C ILE A 114 11.50 15.05 4.90
N GLN A 115 10.68 15.33 3.88
CA GLN A 115 10.97 16.36 2.88
C GLN A 115 11.11 17.74 3.53
N SER A 116 10.19 18.09 4.44
CA SER A 116 10.23 19.34 5.19
C SER A 116 11.48 19.45 6.07
N GLY A 117 11.89 18.36 6.72
CA GLY A 117 13.11 18.32 7.54
C GLY A 117 14.39 18.48 6.72
N MET A 118 14.46 17.84 5.54
CA MET A 118 15.61 17.97 4.63
C MET A 118 15.75 19.39 4.10
N LEU A 119 14.64 20.03 3.72
CA LEU A 119 14.62 21.42 3.25
C LEU A 119 15.17 22.38 4.32
N LEU A 120 14.68 22.27 5.55
CA LEU A 120 15.12 23.10 6.67
C LEU A 120 16.61 22.91 7.00
N ALA A 121 17.10 21.66 6.95
CA ALA A 121 18.51 21.35 7.17
C ALA A 121 19.40 21.93 6.06
N ALA A 122 18.91 21.98 4.82
CA ALA A 122 19.64 22.58 3.70
C ALA A 122 19.74 24.11 3.84
N GLU A 123 18.68 24.79 4.26
CA GLU A 123 18.69 26.23 4.51
C GLU A 123 19.62 26.62 5.67
N SER A 124 19.61 25.84 6.75
CA SER A 124 20.48 26.08 7.91
C SER A 124 21.98 26.01 7.55
N LYS A 125 22.35 25.12 6.63
CA LYS A 125 23.72 25.02 6.11
C LYS A 125 24.12 26.26 5.30
N LYS A 126 23.24 26.73 4.41
CA LYS A 126 23.51 27.95 3.61
C LYS A 126 23.72 29.17 4.49
N MET A 127 22.88 29.37 5.51
CA MET A 127 23.06 30.49 6.44
C MET A 127 24.36 30.39 7.24
N THR A 128 24.74 29.18 7.65
CA THR A 128 26.00 28.97 8.40
C THR A 128 27.22 29.21 7.52
N GLU A 129 27.19 28.80 6.26
CA GLU A 129 28.25 29.04 5.28
C GLU A 129 28.41 30.53 4.97
N GLU A 130 27.31 31.26 4.79
CA GLU A 130 27.31 32.71 4.58
C GLU A 130 27.91 33.49 5.78
N LEU A 131 27.63 33.04 7.01
CA LEU A 131 28.20 33.63 8.23
C LEU A 131 29.67 33.29 8.44
N LEU A 132 30.10 32.10 8.02
CA LEU A 132 31.49 31.63 8.18
C LEU A 132 32.42 32.13 7.09
N MET A 133 31.92 32.57 5.93
CA MET A 133 32.77 33.19 4.91
C MET A 133 33.31 34.51 5.49
N PRO A 134 34.62 34.58 5.81
CA PRO A 134 35.20 35.83 6.28
C PRO A 134 34.97 36.86 5.19
N ARG A 135 34.38 37.99 5.57
CA ARG A 135 34.20 39.15 4.71
C ARG A 135 35.59 39.59 4.26
N SER A 136 36.06 39.04 3.14
CA SER A 136 37.27 39.51 2.50
C SER A 136 36.90 40.85 1.89
N ASP A 137 36.97 41.90 2.69
CA ASP A 137 36.94 43.29 2.25
C ASP A 137 38.22 43.56 1.43
N SER A 138 38.39 42.85 0.32
CA SER A 138 39.36 43.19 -0.70
C SER A 138 38.74 44.31 -1.53
N SER A 139 39.04 45.53 -1.11
CA SER A 139 39.03 46.73 -1.95
C SER A 139 39.73 46.42 -3.28
N LYS A 140 38.98 46.06 -4.31
CA LYS A 140 39.47 46.05 -5.68
C LYS A 140 38.41 46.64 -6.59
N PRO A 141 38.71 47.76 -7.28
CA PRO A 141 37.73 48.53 -8.01
C PRO A 141 37.10 47.75 -9.16
N GLU A 142 35.83 48.08 -9.37
CA GLU A 142 34.85 47.48 -10.26
C GLU A 142 35.38 47.27 -11.70
N GLY A 143 35.23 46.04 -12.17
CA GLY A 143 35.14 45.73 -13.59
C GLY A 143 33.75 45.15 -13.87
N PRO A 144 33.08 45.57 -14.95
CA PRO A 144 31.72 45.13 -15.24
C PRO A 144 31.73 43.65 -15.63
N GLN A 145 31.26 42.78 -14.73
CA GLN A 145 31.04 41.38 -15.04
C GLN A 145 29.55 41.05 -14.95
N GLY A 146 29.10 40.44 -16.05
CA GLY A 146 27.73 40.16 -16.37
C GLY A 146 27.10 39.15 -15.43
N SER A 147 25.88 39.49 -15.08
CA SER A 147 24.75 38.62 -14.74
C SER A 147 24.90 37.17 -15.20
N GLN A 148 25.15 36.27 -14.26
CA GLN A 148 24.71 34.88 -14.34
C GLN A 148 24.16 34.49 -12.96
N GLY A 149 22.84 34.60 -12.83
CA GLY A 149 22.11 34.08 -11.69
C GLY A 149 22.12 32.54 -11.68
N PRO A 150 22.05 31.92 -10.49
CA PRO A 150 22.03 30.46 -10.39
C PRO A 150 20.69 29.93 -10.90
N GLN A 151 20.70 29.30 -12.09
CA GLN A 151 19.55 28.62 -12.70
C GLN A 151 19.37 27.17 -12.19
N ASP A 152 20.04 26.80 -11.10
CA ASP A 152 20.24 25.40 -10.75
C ASP A 152 19.24 24.89 -9.69
N ALA A 153 18.36 25.76 -9.18
CA ALA A 153 17.38 25.39 -8.15
C ALA A 153 16.03 24.91 -8.72
N GLU A 154 15.75 25.14 -10.01
CA GLU A 154 14.46 24.76 -10.62
C GLU A 154 14.44 23.34 -11.20
N ALA A 155 15.62 22.71 -11.40
CA ALA A 155 15.72 21.38 -12.00
C ALA A 155 15.43 20.21 -11.03
N VAL A 156 15.40 20.45 -9.72
CA VAL A 156 15.23 19.36 -8.73
C VAL A 156 13.76 19.16 -8.31
N ILE A 157 12.89 20.16 -8.50
CA ILE A 157 11.46 20.06 -8.15
C ILE A 157 10.62 19.52 -9.32
N ALA A 158 11.11 19.63 -10.57
CA ALA A 158 10.43 19.07 -11.74
C ALA A 158 10.47 17.53 -11.81
N LEU A 159 11.23 16.84 -10.93
CA LEU A 159 11.34 15.37 -10.95
C LEU A 159 10.28 14.65 -10.09
N SER A 160 9.34 15.36 -9.45
CA SER A 160 8.34 14.74 -8.56
C SER A 160 6.88 14.84 -9.04
N THR A 161 6.59 15.50 -10.17
CA THR A 161 5.21 15.61 -10.71
C THR A 161 4.93 14.70 -11.91
N ASP A 162 5.92 14.02 -12.48
CA ASP A 162 5.69 12.94 -13.46
C ASP A 162 5.44 11.59 -12.77
N THR A 163 4.40 11.53 -11.94
CA THR A 163 3.66 10.27 -11.74
C THR A 163 2.48 10.25 -12.69
N HIS A 164 2.77 10.46 -13.99
CA HIS A 164 1.92 9.92 -15.02
C HIS A 164 2.07 8.40 -14.96
N PHE A 165 1.32 7.77 -14.05
CA PHE A 165 1.10 6.33 -14.00
C PHE A 165 0.62 5.94 -15.41
N PRO A 166 1.42 5.23 -16.23
CA PRO A 166 0.86 4.62 -17.41
C PRO A 166 -0.14 3.61 -16.87
N ALA A 167 -1.42 3.86 -17.11
CA ALA A 167 -2.48 2.91 -16.92
C ALA A 167 -1.97 1.56 -17.42
N GLN A 168 -1.69 0.66 -16.49
CA GLN A 168 -1.37 -0.71 -16.82
C GLN A 168 -2.59 -1.22 -17.57
N ARG A 169 -2.47 -1.25 -18.91
CA ARG A 169 -3.10 -2.24 -19.75
C ARG A 169 -2.57 -3.60 -19.30
N LEU A 170 -3.01 -4.03 -18.12
CA LEU A 170 -3.07 -5.43 -17.79
C LEU A 170 -4.06 -6.00 -18.78
N ALA A 171 -3.49 -6.68 -19.77
CA ALA A 171 -4.21 -7.55 -20.65
C ALA A 171 -5.11 -8.45 -19.80
N CYS A 172 -6.42 -8.18 -19.82
CA CYS A 172 -7.41 -9.24 -19.76
C CYS A 172 -7.13 -10.12 -20.97
N ARG A 173 -6.20 -11.05 -20.78
CA ARG A 173 -6.00 -12.20 -21.65
C ARG A 173 -7.30 -12.98 -21.55
N GLU A 174 -8.13 -12.84 -22.57
CA GLU A 174 -9.35 -13.61 -22.74
C GLU A 174 -9.00 -15.09 -22.60
N MET A 175 -9.49 -15.72 -21.53
CA MET A 175 -9.54 -17.17 -21.46
C MET A 175 -10.74 -17.62 -22.30
N PRO A 176 -10.54 -18.42 -23.36
CA PRO A 176 -11.65 -18.99 -24.08
C PRO A 176 -12.42 -19.92 -23.14
N LEU A 177 -13.72 -19.63 -23.01
CA LEU A 177 -14.73 -20.52 -22.45
C LEU A 177 -14.62 -21.88 -23.16
N ALA A 178 -14.05 -22.88 -22.50
CA ALA A 178 -14.20 -24.27 -22.92
C ALA A 178 -15.63 -24.70 -22.57
N ARG A 179 -16.40 -25.05 -23.61
CA ARG A 179 -17.70 -25.75 -23.50
C ARG A 179 -17.48 -27.21 -23.13
#